data_AF-A0A1Y2IJW4-F1
#
_entry.id   AF-A0A1Y2IJW4-F1
#
_cell.length_a   1.000
_cell.length_b   1.000
_cell.length_c   1.000
_cell.angle_alpha   90.00
_cell.angle_beta   90.00
_cell.angle_gamma   90.00
#
_symmetry.space_group_name_H-M   'P 1'
#
loop_
_entity.id
_entity.type
_entity.pdbx_description
1 polymer ?
#
loop_
_entity_poly.entity_id
_entity_poly.type
_entity_poly.pdbx_seq_one_letter_code
_entity_poly.pdbx_strand_id
1 'polypeptide(L)'
;MLSKFLPTWLWLNLRRQVRSHDSSAGMFAASIQPSLVSLFSSTGSEPLGLFSSHVDASLPSDSFICALNDASSQPPPSPPRVLVGSRQDSEDVSPDYALGQTVLHIQSPTLRNTFIRCPPAQATNENSVRSGRLRQQLGLKHPWMHIQVRDLRKEWAFEVGIVDQSGREGIVRCATFQREPKLKLGSRPLLILPLSFPPPSSRPLTSWCTVALNLPSLLPHFSSATLARANDDESHSTSMRTGPSAVAQVPSGIYSHVSYVKVYATCRLRRIWFSEGGPQQQLPWEFGLYGSE
;
A
#
# COMPACT_ATOMS: atom_id res chain seq x y z
N MET A 1 33.97 -0.10 3.23
CA MET A 1 33.93 0.32 4.65
C MET A 1 33.37 1.75 4.77
N LEU A 2 32.13 1.97 4.31
CA LEU A 2 31.39 3.24 4.42
C LEU A 2 29.91 2.88 4.53
N SER A 3 29.51 2.53 5.76
CA SER A 3 28.11 2.44 6.16
C SER A 3 27.89 3.52 7.21
N LYS A 4 26.68 4.10 7.25
CA LYS A 4 26.20 5.22 8.09
C LYS A 4 26.50 6.57 7.39
N PHE A 5 25.55 7.46 7.13
CA PHE A 5 24.41 7.86 7.94
C PHE A 5 23.29 8.44 7.06
N LEU A 6 22.09 7.89 7.18
CA LEU A 6 20.88 8.74 7.20
C LEU A 6 20.74 9.24 8.66
N PRO A 7 20.32 10.49 8.92
CA PRO A 7 20.28 11.00 10.28
C PRO A 7 19.22 10.25 11.09
N THR A 8 19.66 9.57 12.13
CA THR A 8 18.85 8.92 13.19
C THR A 8 17.80 9.88 13.78
N TRP A 9 17.99 11.19 13.62
CA TRP A 9 17.07 12.26 14.03
C TRP A 9 15.69 12.21 13.35
N LEU A 10 15.60 11.82 12.08
CA LEU A 10 14.30 11.72 11.40
C LEU A 10 13.46 10.56 11.98
N TRP A 11 14.12 9.46 12.35
CA TRP A 11 13.49 8.30 12.97
C TRP A 11 13.14 8.52 14.44
N LEU A 12 13.97 9.24 15.21
CA LEU A 12 13.69 9.53 16.62
C LEU A 12 12.52 10.51 16.80
N ASN A 13 12.36 11.51 15.92
CA ASN A 13 11.25 12.46 16.02
C ASN A 13 9.90 11.81 15.67
N LEU A 14 9.85 10.86 14.73
CA LEU A 14 8.62 10.08 14.49
C LEU A 14 8.22 9.20 15.69
N ARG A 15 9.19 8.71 16.48
CA ARG A 15 8.90 7.83 17.64
C ARG A 15 8.52 8.59 18.92
N ARG A 16 9.04 9.80 19.13
CA ARG A 16 8.84 10.52 20.41
C ARG A 16 7.45 11.13 20.59
N GLN A 17 6.65 11.25 19.54
CA GLN A 17 5.34 11.92 19.58
C GLN A 17 4.12 11.00 19.61
N VAL A 18 4.31 9.67 19.63
CA VAL A 18 3.20 8.69 19.73
C VAL A 18 2.64 8.57 21.17
N ARG A 19 3.01 9.47 22.10
CA ARG A 19 2.50 9.51 23.48
C ARG A 19 1.77 10.82 23.83
N SER A 20 0.84 11.28 22.99
CA SER A 20 -0.15 12.27 23.41
C SER A 20 -1.56 11.71 23.25
N HIS A 21 -2.27 11.62 24.38
CA HIS A 21 -3.70 11.38 24.44
C HIS A 21 -4.43 12.57 23.82
N ASP A 22 -4.77 12.47 22.54
CA ASP A 22 -5.87 13.23 21.97
C ASP A 22 -6.68 12.33 21.03
N SER A 23 -7.98 12.25 21.30
CA SER A 23 -8.85 11.14 20.91
C SER A 23 -9.38 11.23 19.47
N SER A 24 -8.84 12.16 18.68
CA SER A 24 -9.26 12.44 17.30
C SER A 24 -8.10 12.62 16.30
N ALA A 25 -6.84 12.53 16.75
CA ALA A 25 -5.70 12.85 15.89
C ALA A 25 -5.18 11.61 15.13
N GLY A 26 -5.09 11.72 13.80
CA GLY A 26 -4.31 10.76 13.00
C GLY A 26 -2.86 10.71 13.47
N MET A 27 -2.18 9.57 13.30
CA MET A 27 -0.83 9.28 13.78
C MET A 27 0.21 10.37 13.43
N PHE A 28 0.05 11.02 12.28
CA PHE A 28 0.91 12.12 11.83
C PHE A 28 0.18 13.47 11.68
N ALA A 29 -1.07 13.57 12.12
CA ALA A 29 -1.90 14.76 11.90
C ALA A 29 -1.36 16.01 12.62
N ALA A 30 -0.77 15.84 13.80
CA ALA A 30 -0.14 16.89 14.60
C ALA A 30 1.37 17.01 14.37
N SER A 31 1.96 16.16 13.52
CA SER A 31 3.39 16.19 13.21
C SER A 31 3.70 17.26 12.16
N ILE A 32 4.90 17.83 12.21
CA ILE A 32 5.44 18.60 11.10
C ILE A 32 5.67 17.62 9.94
N GLN A 33 5.02 17.87 8.81
CA GLN A 33 5.11 17.04 7.61
C GLN A 33 6.00 17.74 6.59
N PRO A 34 7.29 17.36 6.46
CA PRO A 34 8.15 17.91 5.41
C PRO A 34 7.61 17.55 4.02
N SER A 35 8.14 18.19 2.98
CA SER A 35 7.69 17.98 1.58
C SER A 35 7.84 16.54 1.09
N LEU A 36 8.60 15.71 1.80
CA LEU A 36 8.82 14.29 1.54
C LEU A 36 8.77 13.49 2.84
N VAL A 37 7.89 12.50 2.93
CA VAL A 37 7.74 11.62 4.11
C VAL A 37 7.84 10.16 3.69
N SER A 38 8.84 9.45 4.22
CA SER A 38 8.97 8.01 4.04
C SER A 38 8.11 7.26 5.07
N LEU A 39 7.11 6.51 4.60
CA LEU A 39 6.26 5.69 5.45
C LEU A 39 6.87 4.30 5.71
N PHE A 40 7.50 3.72 4.70
CA PHE A 40 8.12 2.38 4.75
C PHE A 40 9.47 2.38 4.04
N SER A 41 10.44 1.71 4.63
CA SER A 41 11.76 1.45 4.04
C SER A 41 12.25 0.07 4.46
N SER A 42 12.48 -0.83 3.51
CA SER A 42 12.95 -2.20 3.78
C SER A 42 14.34 -2.26 4.42
N THR A 43 15.15 -1.22 4.26
CA THR A 43 16.49 -1.09 4.85
C THR A 43 16.47 -0.44 6.25
N GLY A 44 15.29 -0.14 6.80
CA GLY A 44 15.16 0.35 8.18
C GLY A 44 15.47 -0.75 9.19
N SER A 45 15.84 -0.38 10.42
CA SER A 45 16.04 -1.35 11.51
C SER A 45 14.74 -2.04 11.94
N GLU A 46 13.61 -1.34 11.80
CA GLU A 46 12.28 -1.86 12.13
C GLU A 46 11.28 -1.46 11.01
N PRO A 47 11.36 -2.06 9.81
CA PRO A 47 10.58 -1.62 8.65
C PRO A 47 9.06 -1.65 8.87
N LEU A 48 8.58 -2.58 9.70
CA LEU A 48 7.16 -2.77 10.01
C LEU A 48 6.73 -2.11 11.33
N GLY A 49 7.55 -1.26 11.96
CA GLY A 49 7.22 -0.67 13.28
C GLY A 49 5.94 0.18 13.30
N LEU A 50 5.48 0.66 12.14
CA LEU A 50 4.21 1.38 11.97
C LEU A 50 3.11 0.54 11.33
N PHE A 51 3.37 -0.73 11.02
CA PHE A 51 2.50 -1.59 10.23
C PHE A 51 2.01 -2.77 11.08
N SER A 52 0.75 -3.15 10.92
CA SER A 52 0.30 -4.51 11.26
C SER A 52 0.56 -5.44 10.09
N SER A 53 1.07 -6.64 10.36
CA SER A 53 1.08 -7.76 9.42
C SER A 53 -0.11 -8.67 9.67
N HIS A 54 -0.73 -9.12 8.59
CA HIS A 54 -1.75 -10.17 8.61
C HIS A 54 -1.29 -11.25 7.63
N VAL A 55 -1.32 -12.51 8.06
CA VAL A 55 -0.89 -13.67 7.27
C VAL A 55 -1.98 -14.72 7.37
N ASP A 56 -2.30 -15.35 6.24
CA ASP A 56 -3.30 -16.42 6.21
C ASP A 56 -2.82 -17.64 7.00
N ALA A 57 -3.36 -17.82 8.19
CA ALA A 57 -3.01 -18.92 9.08
C ALA A 57 -3.43 -20.30 8.54
N SER A 58 -4.36 -20.35 7.57
CA SER A 58 -4.78 -21.61 6.94
C SER A 58 -3.74 -22.15 5.95
N LEU A 59 -2.76 -21.33 5.54
CA LEU A 59 -1.74 -21.66 4.54
C LEU A 59 -0.32 -21.34 5.04
N PRO A 60 0.15 -21.99 6.13
CA PRO A 60 1.38 -21.62 6.83
C PRO A 60 2.67 -21.81 6.01
N SER A 61 2.64 -22.67 4.98
CA SER A 61 3.78 -22.92 4.08
C SER A 61 3.85 -21.92 2.93
N ASP A 62 2.72 -21.39 2.49
CA ASP A 62 2.62 -20.56 1.29
C ASP A 62 2.45 -19.07 1.61
N SER A 63 1.88 -18.76 2.78
CA SER A 63 1.58 -17.40 3.23
C SER A 63 2.57 -16.92 4.28
N PHE A 64 3.36 -15.90 3.94
CA PHE A 64 4.31 -15.31 4.87
C PHE A 64 4.81 -13.93 4.45
N ILE A 65 5.43 -13.24 5.42
CA ILE A 65 6.15 -11.98 5.25
C ILE A 65 7.56 -12.20 5.79
N CYS A 66 8.59 -11.87 5.00
CA CYS A 66 9.98 -11.93 5.44
C CYS A 66 10.85 -10.87 4.76
N ALA A 67 11.99 -10.56 5.36
CA ALA A 67 13.03 -9.75 4.72
C ALA A 67 14.02 -10.68 4.02
N LEU A 68 14.40 -10.34 2.78
CA LEU A 68 15.42 -11.05 2.00
C LEU A 68 16.18 -10.08 1.10
N ASN A 69 17.36 -10.46 0.65
CA ASN A 69 18.09 -9.78 -0.40
C ASN A 69 17.43 -10.07 -1.76
N ASP A 70 17.17 -9.04 -2.55
CA ASP A 70 16.41 -9.20 -3.79
C ASP A 70 17.17 -10.00 -4.86
N ALA A 71 18.49 -9.86 -4.97
CA ALA A 71 19.31 -10.62 -5.92
C ALA A 71 19.51 -12.09 -5.50
N SER A 72 19.85 -12.35 -4.23
CA SER A 72 20.16 -13.71 -3.78
C SER A 72 18.97 -14.49 -3.19
N SER A 73 17.86 -13.81 -2.90
CA SER A 73 16.71 -14.38 -2.18
C SER A 73 17.06 -14.96 -0.81
N GLN A 74 18.10 -14.43 -0.16
CA GLN A 74 18.60 -14.86 1.16
C GLN A 74 18.28 -13.83 2.26
N PRO A 75 18.04 -14.24 3.52
CA PRO A 75 17.93 -15.63 3.97
C PRO A 75 16.64 -16.30 3.45
N PRO A 76 16.60 -17.64 3.35
CA PRO A 76 15.38 -18.34 3.02
C PRO A 76 14.36 -18.15 4.16
N PRO A 77 13.06 -18.25 3.88
CA PRO A 77 12.05 -18.22 4.92
C PRO A 77 12.20 -19.46 5.80
N SER A 78 11.83 -19.33 7.07
CA SER A 78 11.83 -20.45 8.02
C SER A 78 10.87 -21.56 7.56
N PRO A 79 11.25 -22.85 7.63
CA PRO A 79 10.34 -23.96 7.36
C PRO A 79 9.02 -23.84 8.14
N PRO A 80 7.87 -24.29 7.57
CA PRO A 80 7.72 -25.05 6.32
C PRO A 80 7.62 -24.18 5.06
N ARG A 81 7.97 -22.89 5.16
CA ARG A 81 7.74 -21.91 4.10
C ARG A 81 8.68 -22.12 2.92
N VAL A 82 8.15 -21.96 1.71
CA VAL A 82 8.94 -22.07 0.48
C VAL A 82 8.75 -20.79 -0.35
N LEU A 83 9.86 -20.16 -0.74
CA LEU A 83 9.81 -19.05 -1.69
C LEU A 83 9.37 -19.59 -3.04
N VAL A 84 8.25 -19.09 -3.54
CA VAL A 84 7.83 -19.39 -4.91
C VAL A 84 8.50 -18.35 -5.81
N GLY A 85 9.48 -18.81 -6.59
CA GLY A 85 10.19 -18.00 -7.57
C GLY A 85 9.26 -17.25 -8.54
N SER A 86 9.81 -16.20 -9.17
CA SER A 86 9.27 -15.71 -10.44
C SER A 86 9.36 -16.87 -11.42
N ARG A 87 8.33 -17.09 -12.24
CA ARG A 87 8.15 -18.28 -13.10
C ARG A 87 9.21 -18.49 -14.20
N GLN A 88 10.39 -17.85 -14.13
CA GLN A 88 11.51 -17.91 -15.07
C GLN A 88 12.74 -18.61 -14.47
N ASP A 89 12.57 -19.78 -13.88
CA ASP A 89 13.69 -20.74 -13.71
C ASP A 89 13.82 -21.65 -14.97
N SER A 90 13.26 -21.23 -16.10
CA SER A 90 13.53 -21.81 -17.42
C SER A 90 14.78 -21.16 -18.01
N GLU A 91 15.72 -21.99 -18.47
CA GLU A 91 17.13 -21.75 -18.85
C GLU A 91 17.48 -20.60 -19.83
N ASP A 92 16.61 -19.62 -20.09
CA ASP A 92 16.96 -18.41 -20.85
C ASP A 92 17.44 -17.30 -19.91
N VAL A 93 18.75 -17.25 -19.77
CA VAL A 93 19.54 -16.31 -18.93
C VAL A 93 19.40 -14.87 -19.44
N SER A 94 18.28 -14.23 -19.14
CA SER A 94 18.27 -12.77 -18.98
C SER A 94 18.77 -12.44 -17.58
N PRO A 95 19.74 -11.51 -17.40
CA PRO A 95 20.18 -11.13 -16.07
C PRO A 95 18.96 -10.67 -15.28
N ASP A 96 18.69 -11.30 -14.14
CA ASP A 96 17.67 -10.81 -13.24
C ASP A 96 18.14 -9.44 -12.77
N TYR A 97 17.53 -8.37 -13.29
CA TYR A 97 17.85 -6.97 -12.94
C TYR A 97 17.36 -6.62 -11.53
N ALA A 98 17.69 -7.51 -10.61
CA ALA A 98 17.41 -7.49 -9.19
C ALA A 98 18.31 -6.47 -8.49
N LEU A 99 17.88 -6.04 -7.31
CA LEU A 99 18.66 -5.14 -6.48
C LEU A 99 19.54 -5.94 -5.51
N GLY A 100 20.78 -5.51 -5.34
CA GLY A 100 21.65 -6.02 -4.26
C GLY A 100 21.24 -5.56 -2.85
N GLN A 101 19.94 -5.40 -2.57
CA GLN A 101 19.41 -4.77 -1.37
C GLN A 101 18.40 -5.66 -0.64
N THR A 102 18.28 -5.45 0.67
CA THR A 102 17.22 -6.07 1.48
C THR A 102 15.86 -5.46 1.14
N VAL A 103 14.89 -6.33 0.89
CA VAL A 103 13.50 -5.99 0.53
C VAL A 103 12.54 -6.82 1.37
N LEU A 104 11.30 -6.36 1.50
CA LEU A 104 10.25 -7.10 2.17
C LEU A 104 9.50 -7.95 1.15
N HIS A 105 9.59 -9.27 1.29
CA HIS A 105 8.84 -10.22 0.50
C HIS A 105 7.53 -10.56 1.21
N ILE A 106 6.42 -10.45 0.50
CA ILE A 106 5.08 -10.83 0.98
C ILE A 106 4.54 -11.87 0.00
N GLN A 107 4.24 -13.06 0.50
CA GLN A 107 3.77 -14.19 -0.32
C GLN A 107 2.47 -14.75 0.22
N SER A 108 1.56 -15.11 -0.68
CA SER A 108 0.34 -15.86 -0.40
C SER A 108 -0.29 -16.27 -1.73
N PRO A 109 -0.92 -17.45 -1.84
CA PRO A 109 -1.76 -17.78 -2.99
C PRO A 109 -3.13 -17.06 -2.91
N THR A 110 -3.51 -16.59 -1.72
CA THR A 110 -4.75 -15.83 -1.48
C THR A 110 -4.42 -14.36 -1.17
N LEU A 111 -4.66 -13.47 -2.12
CA LEU A 111 -4.35 -12.04 -1.97
C LEU A 111 -5.03 -11.41 -0.75
N ARG A 112 -6.30 -11.74 -0.51
CA ARG A 112 -7.15 -11.06 0.49
C ARG A 112 -6.64 -11.19 1.93
N ASN A 113 -5.99 -12.31 2.25
CA ASN A 113 -5.72 -12.72 3.62
C ASN A 113 -4.25 -12.57 4.03
N THR A 114 -3.38 -12.07 3.17
CA THR A 114 -1.99 -11.78 3.54
C THR A 114 -1.62 -10.38 3.07
N PHE A 115 -1.31 -9.50 4.03
CA PHE A 115 -1.04 -8.09 3.77
C PHE A 115 -0.31 -7.41 4.92
N ILE A 116 0.26 -6.24 4.65
CA ILE A 116 0.65 -5.27 5.67
C ILE A 116 -0.27 -4.05 5.60
N ARG A 117 -0.51 -3.39 6.74
CA ARG A 117 -1.34 -2.18 6.80
C ARG A 117 -0.76 -1.16 7.78
N CYS A 118 -0.72 0.11 7.37
CA CYS A 118 -0.39 1.25 8.23
C CYS A 118 -1.52 2.29 8.22
N PRO A 119 -1.99 2.78 9.37
CA PRO A 119 -1.65 2.31 10.72
C PRO A 119 -2.15 0.88 10.96
N PRO A 120 -1.72 0.21 12.05
CA PRO A 120 -2.26 -1.09 12.43
C PRO A 120 -3.79 -1.07 12.51
N ALA A 121 -4.46 -2.09 11.99
CA ALA A 121 -5.91 -2.20 12.16
C ALA A 121 -6.21 -2.48 13.63
N GLN A 122 -6.96 -1.59 14.31
CA GLN A 122 -7.46 -1.91 15.63
C GLN A 122 -8.54 -2.98 15.49
N ALA A 123 -8.45 -4.05 16.28
CA ALA A 123 -9.54 -5.00 16.45
C ALA A 123 -10.75 -4.21 16.94
N THR A 124 -11.77 -4.11 16.08
CA THR A 124 -13.06 -3.55 16.45
C THR A 124 -13.70 -4.52 17.43
N ASN A 125 -13.39 -4.40 18.71
CA ASN A 125 -14.27 -4.96 19.73
C ASN A 125 -15.62 -4.26 19.52
N GLU A 126 -16.71 -5.01 19.39
CA GLU A 126 -18.04 -4.47 19.08
C GLU A 126 -18.51 -3.38 20.07
N ASN A 127 -17.89 -3.32 21.26
CA ASN A 127 -18.06 -2.26 22.25
C ASN A 127 -17.38 -0.91 21.90
N SER A 128 -16.48 -0.85 20.92
CA SER A 128 -15.76 0.38 20.53
C SER A 128 -16.64 1.36 19.75
N VAL A 129 -17.74 0.87 19.15
CA VAL A 129 -18.75 1.72 18.49
C VAL A 129 -19.45 2.64 19.49
N ARG A 130 -19.59 2.19 20.76
CA ARG A 130 -20.19 2.99 21.83
C ARG A 130 -19.23 3.98 22.49
N SER A 131 -17.91 3.78 22.35
CA SER A 131 -16.90 4.62 23.03
C SER A 131 -16.42 5.81 22.19
N GLY A 132 -16.91 5.99 20.95
CA GLY A 132 -16.46 7.09 20.09
C GLY A 132 -14.96 7.08 19.78
N ARG A 133 -14.24 5.97 20.03
CA ARG A 133 -12.82 5.85 19.67
C ARG A 133 -12.71 5.79 18.15
N LEU A 134 -12.43 6.95 17.57
CA LEU A 134 -12.17 7.14 16.15
C LEU A 134 -11.04 6.19 15.71
N ARG A 135 -11.23 5.55 14.56
CA ARG A 135 -10.20 4.69 13.96
C ARG A 135 -8.91 5.49 13.85
N GLN A 136 -7.80 4.91 14.30
CA GLN A 136 -6.49 5.52 14.09
C GLN A 136 -6.26 5.67 12.58
N GLN A 137 -6.06 6.90 12.14
CA GLN A 137 -5.77 7.27 10.75
C GLN A 137 -4.29 7.66 10.62
N LEU A 138 -3.77 7.66 9.40
CA LEU A 138 -2.39 8.04 9.11
C LEU A 138 -2.20 9.56 9.24
N GLY A 139 -3.08 10.34 8.62
CA GLY A 139 -3.07 11.81 8.72
C GLY A 139 -2.04 12.51 7.83
N LEU A 140 -1.47 11.82 6.83
CA LEU A 140 -0.52 12.43 5.88
C LEU A 140 -1.26 13.25 4.82
N LYS A 141 -0.87 14.51 4.64
CA LYS A 141 -1.56 15.50 3.79
C LYS A 141 -0.97 15.62 2.39
N HIS A 142 0.09 14.87 2.08
CA HIS A 142 0.76 14.93 0.79
C HIS A 142 -0.18 14.52 -0.35
N PRO A 143 -0.11 15.22 -1.50
CA PRO A 143 -0.92 14.90 -2.67
C PRO A 143 -0.42 13.67 -3.43
N TRP A 144 0.88 13.36 -3.36
CA TRP A 144 1.45 12.23 -4.07
C TRP A 144 1.83 11.10 -3.13
N MET A 145 1.47 9.88 -3.52
CA MET A 145 1.92 8.63 -2.90
C MET A 145 2.73 7.83 -3.90
N HIS A 146 3.82 7.24 -3.43
CA HIS A 146 4.72 6.42 -4.24
C HIS A 146 4.99 5.08 -3.58
N ILE A 147 5.04 4.02 -4.39
CA ILE A 147 5.36 2.65 -3.96
C ILE A 147 6.43 2.07 -4.88
N GLN A 148 7.54 1.62 -4.31
CA GLN A 148 8.55 0.85 -5.03
C GLN A 148 8.34 -0.64 -4.83
N VAL A 149 8.02 -1.32 -5.93
CA VAL A 149 7.63 -2.73 -5.95
C VAL A 149 8.29 -3.44 -7.13
N ARG A 150 8.65 -4.70 -6.94
CA ARG A 150 9.10 -5.60 -8.01
C ARG A 150 7.92 -6.39 -8.57
N ASP A 151 7.80 -6.45 -9.89
CA ASP A 151 6.81 -7.29 -10.56
C ASP A 151 7.26 -8.76 -10.48
N LEU A 152 6.50 -9.58 -9.72
CA LEU A 152 6.73 -11.02 -9.59
C LEU A 152 5.92 -11.84 -10.61
N ARG A 153 5.30 -11.19 -11.61
CA ARG A 153 4.42 -11.80 -12.61
C ARG A 153 3.26 -12.58 -11.99
N LYS A 154 2.80 -12.10 -10.83
CA LYS A 154 1.66 -12.63 -10.08
C LYS A 154 0.64 -11.53 -9.87
N GLU A 155 -0.59 -11.92 -9.58
CA GLU A 155 -1.63 -10.97 -9.20
C GLU A 155 -1.16 -10.16 -7.98
N TRP A 156 -1.37 -8.84 -8.00
CA TRP A 156 -0.96 -7.96 -6.93
C TRP A 156 -1.92 -6.79 -6.79
N ALA A 157 -2.06 -6.28 -5.58
CA ALA A 157 -2.85 -5.09 -5.31
C ALA A 157 -2.35 -4.32 -4.09
N PHE A 158 -2.74 -3.05 -4.01
CA PHE A 158 -2.64 -2.26 -2.79
C PHE A 158 -3.85 -1.33 -2.66
N GLU A 159 -4.06 -0.82 -1.45
CA GLU A 159 -5.10 0.15 -1.12
C GLU A 159 -4.52 1.37 -0.43
N VAL A 160 -5.15 2.50 -0.70
CA VAL A 160 -5.00 3.74 0.05
C VAL A 160 -6.38 4.26 0.43
N GLY A 161 -6.57 4.55 1.71
CA GLY A 161 -7.74 5.28 2.18
C GLY A 161 -7.49 6.77 2.04
N ILE A 162 -8.39 7.49 1.37
CA ILE A 162 -8.33 8.94 1.17
C ILE A 162 -9.52 9.60 1.84
N VAL A 163 -9.28 10.76 2.43
CA VAL A 163 -10.30 11.52 3.19
C VAL A 163 -10.41 12.91 2.59
N ASP A 164 -11.65 13.40 2.44
CA ASP A 164 -11.91 14.78 2.05
C ASP A 164 -11.99 15.73 3.26
N GLN A 165 -12.05 17.03 3.02
CA GLN A 165 -12.13 18.05 4.10
C GLN A 165 -13.42 17.95 4.93
N SER A 166 -14.45 17.27 4.43
CA SER A 166 -15.68 16.98 5.18
C SER A 166 -15.56 15.72 6.05
N GLY A 167 -14.40 15.06 6.06
CA GLY A 167 -14.15 13.85 6.85
C GLY A 167 -14.68 12.56 6.23
N ARG A 168 -15.15 12.60 4.98
CA ARG A 168 -15.67 11.41 4.28
C ARG A 168 -14.49 10.60 3.73
N GLU A 169 -14.51 9.30 3.98
CA GLU A 169 -13.43 8.38 3.58
C GLU A 169 -13.85 7.54 2.37
N GLY A 170 -12.97 7.44 1.37
CA GLY A 170 -13.05 6.47 0.29
C GLY A 170 -11.80 5.61 0.21
N ILE A 171 -11.93 4.42 -0.38
CA ILE A 171 -10.82 3.50 -0.58
C ILE A 171 -10.49 3.47 -2.06
N VAL A 172 -9.23 3.74 -2.41
CA VAL A 172 -8.70 3.48 -3.75
C VAL A 172 -7.91 2.19 -3.69
N ARG A 173 -8.26 1.22 -4.53
CA ARG A 173 -7.51 -0.03 -4.74
C ARG A 173 -6.94 -0.05 -6.15
N CYS A 174 -5.63 -0.23 -6.27
CA CYS A 174 -4.97 -0.50 -7.55
C CYS A 174 -4.66 -2.00 -7.62
N ALA A 175 -5.02 -2.68 -8.71
CA ALA A 175 -4.89 -4.14 -8.82
C ALA A 175 -4.52 -4.59 -10.24
N THR A 176 -3.61 -5.56 -10.35
CA THR A 176 -3.10 -6.05 -11.65
C THR A 176 -4.07 -6.98 -12.39
N PHE A 177 -5.03 -7.55 -11.68
CA PHE A 177 -6.11 -8.38 -12.23
C PHE A 177 -7.37 -7.57 -12.59
N GLN A 178 -7.40 -6.27 -12.27
CA GLN A 178 -8.50 -5.39 -12.67
C GLN A 178 -8.24 -4.88 -14.10
N ARG A 179 -9.21 -5.09 -15.00
CA ARG A 179 -9.12 -4.62 -16.40
C ARG A 179 -9.66 -3.22 -16.61
N GLU A 180 -10.77 -2.90 -15.95
CA GLU A 180 -11.47 -1.61 -16.10
C GLU A 180 -11.70 -0.95 -14.74
N PRO A 181 -11.71 0.38 -14.64
CA PRO A 181 -12.07 1.06 -13.39
C PRO A 181 -13.49 0.69 -12.93
N LYS A 182 -13.69 0.42 -11.63
CA LYS A 182 -15.00 0.10 -11.04
C LYS A 182 -15.20 0.82 -9.72
N LEU A 183 -16.39 1.35 -9.47
CA LEU A 183 -16.75 1.96 -8.18
C LEU A 183 -17.81 1.12 -7.47
N LYS A 184 -17.48 0.63 -6.27
CA LYS A 184 -18.42 -0.07 -5.39
C LYS A 184 -18.88 0.88 -4.30
N LEU A 185 -20.17 1.20 -4.30
CA LEU A 185 -20.79 2.01 -3.25
C LEU A 185 -21.15 1.14 -2.05
N GLY A 186 -21.01 1.69 -0.85
CA GLY A 186 -21.28 0.99 0.40
C GLY A 186 -20.92 1.88 1.59
N SER A 187 -20.88 1.29 2.80
CA SER A 187 -20.46 2.02 4.01
C SER A 187 -19.04 2.60 3.90
N ARG A 188 -18.18 1.99 3.08
CA ARG A 188 -16.88 2.52 2.67
C ARG A 188 -16.78 2.37 1.15
N PRO A 189 -16.98 3.44 0.39
CA PRO A 189 -16.95 3.36 -1.06
C PRO A 189 -15.54 2.94 -1.53
N LEU A 190 -15.49 2.05 -2.51
CA LEU A 190 -14.26 1.43 -3.01
C LEU A 190 -14.13 1.69 -4.52
N LEU A 191 -13.19 2.55 -4.89
CA LEU A 191 -12.76 2.77 -6.25
C LEU A 191 -11.64 1.77 -6.59
N ILE A 192 -11.88 0.89 -7.54
CA ILE A 192 -10.92 -0.13 -8.00
C ILE A 192 -10.38 0.33 -9.36
N LEU A 193 -9.06 0.45 -9.47
CA LEU A 193 -8.36 0.90 -10.66
C LEU A 193 -7.48 -0.21 -11.23
N PRO A 194 -7.40 -0.35 -12.57
CA PRO A 194 -6.44 -1.24 -13.20
C PRO A 194 -5.00 -0.77 -12.91
N LEU A 195 -4.11 -1.73 -12.71
CA LEU A 195 -2.68 -1.49 -12.53
C LEU A 195 -1.90 -2.35 -13.51
N SER A 196 -1.13 -1.72 -14.39
CA SER A 196 -0.24 -2.43 -15.32
C SER A 196 1.20 -2.04 -15.04
N PHE A 197 2.07 -3.03 -14.87
CA PHE A 197 3.51 -2.80 -14.90
C PHE A 197 3.96 -2.49 -16.33
N PRO A 198 5.01 -1.68 -16.52
CA PRO A 198 5.58 -1.45 -17.83
C PRO A 198 5.92 -2.77 -18.54
N PRO A 199 5.72 -2.87 -19.86
CA PRO A 199 6.16 -4.04 -20.59
C PRO A 199 7.67 -4.20 -20.45
N PRO A 200 8.19 -5.45 -20.41
CA PRO A 200 9.63 -5.67 -20.38
C PRO A 200 10.28 -5.01 -21.59
N SER A 201 11.25 -4.10 -21.36
CA SER A 201 12.04 -3.52 -22.43
C SER A 201 13.12 -4.51 -22.89
N SER A 202 13.69 -4.31 -24.08
CA SER A 202 14.81 -5.13 -24.57
C SER A 202 16.11 -4.93 -23.77
N ARG A 203 16.18 -3.87 -22.96
CA ARG A 203 17.29 -3.54 -22.05
C ARG A 203 16.73 -2.95 -20.74
N PRO A 204 16.09 -3.75 -19.87
CA PRO A 204 15.64 -3.26 -18.59
C PRO A 204 16.85 -2.81 -17.76
N LEU A 205 16.74 -1.71 -17.01
CA LEU A 205 17.76 -1.36 -16.01
C LEU A 205 17.47 -2.01 -14.66
N THR A 206 16.20 -2.34 -14.40
CA THR A 206 15.74 -2.99 -13.17
C THR A 206 14.38 -3.66 -13.40
N SER A 207 14.10 -4.74 -12.66
CA SER A 207 12.77 -5.37 -12.58
C SER A 207 11.82 -4.65 -11.61
N TRP A 208 12.30 -3.55 -11.00
CA TRP A 208 11.57 -2.72 -10.09
C TRP A 208 10.83 -1.58 -10.80
N CYS A 209 9.71 -1.17 -10.24
CA CYS A 209 8.98 -0.01 -10.70
C CYS A 209 8.59 0.89 -9.52
N THR A 210 8.35 2.16 -9.83
CA THR A 210 7.73 3.11 -8.90
C THR A 210 6.32 3.40 -9.39
N VAL A 211 5.31 2.99 -8.63
CA VAL A 211 3.92 3.38 -8.85
C VAL A 211 3.69 4.70 -8.12
N ALA A 212 3.23 5.72 -8.84
CA ALA A 212 2.93 7.04 -8.29
C ALA A 212 1.46 7.40 -8.50
N LEU A 213 0.79 7.86 -7.45
CA LEU A 213 -0.61 8.28 -7.47
C LEU A 213 -0.75 9.73 -7.02
N ASN A 214 -1.46 10.53 -7.80
CA ASN A 214 -1.98 11.81 -7.34
C ASN A 214 -3.31 11.53 -6.62
N LEU A 215 -3.34 11.65 -5.31
CA LEU A 215 -4.50 11.31 -4.50
C LEU A 215 -5.66 12.32 -4.67
N PRO A 216 -5.42 13.64 -4.74
CA PRO A 216 -6.48 14.61 -4.99
C PRO A 216 -7.24 14.36 -6.29
N SER A 217 -6.56 13.96 -7.37
CA SER A 217 -7.21 13.72 -8.65
C SER A 217 -8.18 12.53 -8.64
N LEU A 218 -8.12 11.67 -7.61
CA LEU A 218 -8.95 10.48 -7.51
C LEU A 218 -10.30 10.73 -6.83
N LEU A 219 -10.43 11.79 -6.04
CA LEU A 219 -11.66 12.11 -5.29
C LEU A 219 -12.90 12.30 -6.18
N PRO A 220 -12.84 13.03 -7.31
CA PRO A 220 -14.02 13.24 -8.16
C PRO A 220 -14.63 11.92 -8.67
N HIS A 221 -13.83 10.86 -8.80
CA HIS A 221 -14.29 9.57 -9.32
C HIS A 221 -15.22 8.81 -8.36
N PHE A 222 -15.24 9.14 -7.07
CA PHE A 222 -16.17 8.55 -6.11
C PHE A 222 -17.63 9.01 -6.29
N SER A 223 -17.85 10.06 -7.08
CA SER A 223 -19.19 10.54 -7.46
C SER A 223 -19.55 10.17 -8.91
N SER A 224 -18.74 9.33 -9.58
CA SER A 224 -18.95 8.99 -10.98
C SER A 224 -20.05 7.93 -11.16
N ALA A 225 -21.17 8.33 -11.77
CA ALA A 225 -22.27 7.44 -12.07
C ALA A 225 -21.89 6.34 -13.09
N THR A 226 -20.97 6.62 -14.02
CA THR A 226 -20.53 5.62 -15.01
C THR A 226 -19.77 4.48 -14.35
N LEU A 227 -18.91 4.80 -13.37
CA LEU A 227 -18.16 3.79 -12.62
C LEU A 227 -19.02 2.97 -11.66
N ALA A 228 -20.12 3.55 -11.17
CA ALA A 228 -21.05 2.88 -10.27
C ALA A 228 -21.97 1.88 -10.99
N ARG A 229 -22.38 2.18 -12.23
CA ARG A 229 -23.32 1.36 -13.02
C ARG A 229 -22.73 0.04 -13.53
N ALA A 230 -21.40 -0.06 -13.66
CA ALA A 230 -20.71 -1.29 -14.06
C ALA A 230 -20.85 -2.46 -13.06
N ASN A 231 -21.61 -2.27 -11.98
CA ASN A 231 -21.88 -3.26 -10.94
C ASN A 231 -23.22 -4.00 -11.13
N ASP A 232 -24.16 -3.43 -11.88
CA ASP A 232 -25.51 -4.01 -12.00
C ASP A 232 -25.56 -5.23 -12.95
N ASP A 233 -24.64 -5.31 -13.93
CA ASP A 233 -24.66 -6.33 -14.98
C ASP A 233 -24.08 -7.71 -14.55
N GLU A 234 -23.44 -7.84 -13.38
CA GLU A 234 -22.87 -9.14 -12.91
C GLU A 234 -23.61 -9.81 -11.74
N SER A 235 -24.71 -9.22 -11.24
CA SER A 235 -25.41 -9.76 -10.07
C SER A 235 -26.71 -10.52 -10.43
N HIS A 236 -26.59 -11.79 -10.80
CA HIS A 236 -27.73 -12.71 -10.73
C HIS A 236 -28.03 -13.09 -9.27
N SER A 237 -29.27 -12.81 -8.84
CA SER A 237 -29.97 -13.31 -7.64
C SER A 237 -29.53 -12.79 -6.26
N THR A 238 -30.29 -11.86 -5.67
CA THR A 238 -31.36 -12.17 -4.68
C THR A 238 -31.87 -10.84 -4.11
N SER A 239 -33.09 -10.48 -4.47
CA SER A 239 -33.85 -9.40 -3.87
C SER A 239 -34.18 -9.75 -2.42
N MET A 240 -33.62 -9.01 -1.46
CA MET A 240 -34.29 -8.72 -0.18
C MET A 240 -33.87 -7.32 0.33
N ARG A 241 -34.87 -6.42 0.28
CA ARG A 241 -35.08 -5.20 1.07
C ARG A 241 -33.94 -4.75 2.00
N THR A 242 -33.43 -3.54 1.75
CA THR A 242 -33.05 -2.62 2.83
C THR A 242 -33.68 -1.25 2.57
N GLY A 243 -34.13 -0.59 3.65
CA GLY A 243 -34.94 0.64 3.67
C GLY A 243 -34.25 1.88 3.07
N PRO A 244 -34.73 3.10 3.34
CA PRO A 244 -34.18 4.32 2.76
C PRO A 244 -32.67 4.36 3.01
N SER A 245 -31.94 4.14 1.92
CA SER A 245 -30.51 3.92 1.88
C SER A 245 -29.84 5.07 2.60
N ALA A 246 -29.12 4.79 3.69
CA ALA A 246 -28.22 5.76 4.29
C ALA A 246 -27.34 6.26 3.14
N VAL A 247 -27.58 7.51 2.71
CA VAL A 247 -26.92 8.12 1.55
C VAL A 247 -25.44 7.87 1.75
N ALA A 248 -24.86 6.97 0.94
CA ALA A 248 -23.47 6.59 1.09
C ALA A 248 -22.68 7.90 1.02
N GLN A 249 -22.07 8.31 2.14
CA GLN A 249 -21.33 9.56 2.22
C GLN A 249 -20.02 9.35 1.47
N VAL A 250 -20.11 9.43 0.15
CA VAL A 250 -18.96 9.33 -0.74
C VAL A 250 -18.12 10.59 -0.59
N PRO A 251 -16.78 10.47 -0.60
CA PRO A 251 -15.93 11.65 -0.63
C PRO A 251 -16.15 12.38 -1.97
N SER A 252 -16.38 13.67 -1.90
CA SER A 252 -16.69 14.49 -3.09
C SER A 252 -16.12 15.90 -3.03
N GLY A 253 -15.37 16.21 -1.96
CA GLY A 253 -14.81 17.53 -1.70
C GLY A 253 -13.32 17.63 -2.00
N ILE A 254 -12.69 18.62 -1.36
CA ILE A 254 -11.25 18.86 -1.45
C ILE A 254 -10.51 17.78 -0.66
N TYR A 255 -9.39 17.31 -1.19
CA TYR A 255 -8.52 16.36 -0.49
C TYR A 255 -8.02 16.90 0.85
N SER A 256 -8.07 16.05 1.87
CA SER A 256 -7.59 16.36 3.21
C SER A 256 -6.33 15.57 3.53
N HIS A 257 -6.41 14.25 3.55
CA HIS A 257 -5.29 13.39 3.96
C HIS A 257 -5.51 11.91 3.61
N VAL A 258 -4.45 11.12 3.76
CA VAL A 258 -4.49 9.65 3.76
C VAL A 258 -4.89 9.11 5.12
N SER A 259 -5.88 8.21 5.15
CA SER A 259 -6.30 7.53 6.37
C SER A 259 -5.53 6.23 6.62
N TYR A 260 -5.16 5.48 5.57
CA TYR A 260 -4.33 4.27 5.70
C TYR A 260 -3.70 3.86 4.37
N VAL A 261 -2.68 3.02 4.45
CA VAL A 261 -2.08 2.28 3.32
C VAL A 261 -2.12 0.80 3.64
N LYS A 262 -2.48 -0.04 2.67
CA LYS A 262 -2.48 -1.50 2.79
C LYS A 262 -1.86 -2.12 1.55
N VAL A 263 -0.89 -3.01 1.71
CA VAL A 263 -0.21 -3.69 0.60
C VAL A 263 -0.48 -5.18 0.72
N TYR A 264 -1.06 -5.78 -0.33
CA TYR A 264 -1.36 -7.21 -0.36
C TYR A 264 -0.13 -8.03 -0.74
N ALA A 265 -0.24 -9.35 -0.54
CA ALA A 265 0.78 -10.32 -0.87
C ALA A 265 1.13 -10.38 -2.37
N THR A 266 2.09 -11.25 -2.69
CA THR A 266 2.67 -11.51 -4.01
C THR A 266 3.48 -10.36 -4.59
N CYS A 267 4.27 -9.72 -3.74
CA CYS A 267 5.23 -8.69 -4.15
C CYS A 267 6.52 -8.68 -3.33
N ARG A 268 7.56 -8.05 -3.88
CA ARG A 268 8.68 -7.51 -3.10
C ARG A 268 8.57 -6.00 -3.01
N LEU A 269 8.62 -5.49 -1.78
CA LEU A 269 8.43 -4.09 -1.44
C LEU A 269 9.73 -3.49 -0.90
N ARG A 270 10.12 -2.32 -1.43
CA ARG A 270 11.32 -1.61 -0.99
C ARG A 270 10.99 -0.33 -0.23
N ARG A 271 10.10 0.51 -0.78
CA ARG A 271 9.75 1.81 -0.18
C ARG A 271 8.28 2.17 -0.40
N ILE A 272 7.73 2.91 0.56
CA ILE A 272 6.49 3.67 0.42
C ILE A 272 6.75 5.07 0.96
N TRP A 273 6.46 6.10 0.16
CA TRP A 273 6.64 7.48 0.58
C TRP A 273 5.59 8.40 -0.01
N PHE A 274 5.55 9.60 0.55
CA PHE A 274 4.61 10.66 0.24
C PHE A 274 5.37 11.93 -0.09
N SER A 275 4.92 12.68 -1.09
CA SER A 275 5.58 13.92 -1.51
C SER A 275 4.61 15.01 -1.94
N GLU A 276 5.06 16.26 -1.89
CA GLU A 276 4.35 17.41 -2.44
C GLU A 276 4.38 17.44 -3.98
N GLY A 277 5.51 17.05 -4.58
CA GLY A 277 5.68 16.98 -6.03
C GLY A 277 5.40 15.60 -6.61
N GLY A 278 5.13 15.58 -7.92
CA GLY A 278 4.86 14.35 -8.67
C GLY A 278 6.10 13.58 -9.09
N PRO A 279 5.96 12.63 -10.03
CA PRO A 279 7.06 11.75 -10.49
C PRO A 279 8.27 12.49 -11.07
N GLN A 280 8.10 13.75 -11.49
CA GLN A 280 9.16 14.60 -12.03
C GLN A 280 9.95 15.36 -10.96
N GLN A 281 9.53 15.30 -9.69
CA GLN A 281 10.25 15.94 -8.60
C GLN A 281 11.65 15.31 -8.47
N GLN A 282 12.68 16.14 -8.32
CA GLN A 282 14.01 15.65 -7.98
C GLN A 282 13.97 15.04 -6.58
N LEU A 283 14.15 13.72 -6.52
CA LEU A 283 14.19 13.00 -5.27
C LEU A 283 15.64 12.85 -4.79
N PRO A 284 15.87 12.83 -3.46
CA PRO A 284 17.14 12.37 -2.92
C PRO A 284 17.49 10.98 -3.42
N TRP A 285 18.79 10.70 -3.56
CA TRP A 285 19.29 9.47 -4.18
C TRP A 285 18.72 8.21 -3.51
N GLU A 286 18.45 8.23 -2.20
CA GLU A 286 17.93 7.07 -1.49
C GLU A 286 16.55 6.60 -2.01
N PHE A 287 15.78 7.48 -2.66
CA PHE A 287 14.49 7.16 -3.30
C PHE A 287 14.64 6.75 -4.77
N GLY A 288 15.83 6.87 -5.36
CA GLY A 288 16.12 6.41 -6.71
C GLY A 288 16.15 4.88 -6.82
N LEU A 289 15.87 4.37 -8.03
CA LEU A 289 16.17 3.00 -8.42
C LEU A 289 17.50 3.02 -9.17
N TYR A 290 18.52 2.43 -8.58
CA TYR A 290 19.82 2.24 -9.22
C TYR A 290 20.04 0.74 -9.33
N GLY A 291 20.27 0.25 -10.55
CA GLY A 291 20.75 -1.11 -10.76
C GLY A 291 22.14 -1.26 -10.17
N SER A 292 22.52 -2.48 -9.79
CA SER A 292 23.93 -2.81 -9.61
C SER A 292 24.59 -2.80 -10.99
N GLU A 293 25.64 -2.01 -11.17
CA GLU A 293 26.59 -2.17 -12.28
C GLU A 293 27.26 -3.54 -12.23
#